data_AF-X8CK40-F1
#
_entry.id   AF-X8CK40-F1
#
_cell.length_a   1.000
_cell.length_b   1.000
_cell.length_c   1.000
_cell.angle_alpha   90.00
_cell.angle_beta   90.00
_cell.angle_gamma   90.00
#
_symmetry.space_group_name_H-M   'P 1'
#
loop_
_entity.id
_entity.type
_entity.pdbx_description
1 polymer ?
#
loop_
_entity_poly.entity_id
_entity_poly.type
_entity_poly.pdbx_seq_one_letter_code
_entity_poly.pdbx_strand_id
1 'polypeptide(L)'
;MAGLLGRLWLTAWHKALSSPLLTLNGYVAFDLPRTVTALGTSLLMGLVAVHAYLAATRPGLPLYFWVYLAALIAACLAVAAAMAFAAKPLVPQAGWYAGSLVCAAFLVIYLVSRFVSLPGLVAVTGRWDLAPGTFAMAFAGAFIAVHTTVLSGINVAYPQRQNWRD
;
A
#
# COMPACT_ATOMS: atom_id res chain seq x y z
N MET A 1 16.26 1.97 -24.69
CA MET A 1 15.16 0.97 -24.81
C MET A 1 14.36 0.76 -23.52
N ALA A 2 14.92 0.94 -22.31
CA ALA A 2 14.18 0.81 -21.04
C ALA A 2 12.97 1.75 -20.88
N GLY A 3 13.03 2.96 -21.46
CA GLY A 3 11.93 3.93 -21.37
C GLY A 3 10.69 3.62 -22.22
N LEU A 4 10.84 2.84 -23.31
CA LEU A 4 9.71 2.52 -24.19
C LEU A 4 8.85 1.41 -23.57
N LEU A 5 9.49 0.38 -23.02
CA LEU A 5 8.83 -0.73 -22.34
C LEU A 5 8.11 -0.26 -21.07
N GLY A 6 8.73 0.63 -20.29
CA GLY A 6 8.08 1.25 -19.13
C GLY A 6 6.88 2.12 -19.50
N ARG A 7 6.97 2.90 -20.59
CA ARG A 7 5.82 3.68 -21.10
C ARG A 7 4.69 2.79 -21.59
N LEU A 8 5.00 1.73 -22.33
CA LEU A 8 4.01 0.75 -22.81
C LEU A 8 3.34 0.02 -21.63
N TRP A 9 4.10 -0.36 -20.61
CA TRP A 9 3.58 -0.96 -19.39
C TRP A 9 2.65 -0.01 -18.65
N LEU A 10 3.07 1.25 -18.44
CA LEU A 10 2.22 2.29 -17.83
C LEU A 10 0.95 2.55 -18.65
N THR A 11 1.03 2.55 -19.98
CA THR A 11 -0.12 2.78 -20.86
C THR A 11 -1.09 1.60 -20.82
N ALA A 12 -0.57 0.36 -20.84
CA ALA A 12 -1.38 -0.85 -20.70
C ALA A 12 -2.04 -0.92 -19.31
N TRP A 13 -1.30 -0.56 -18.26
CA TRP A 13 -1.79 -0.50 -16.90
C TRP A 13 -2.88 0.56 -16.74
N HIS A 14 -2.68 1.75 -17.31
CA HIS A 14 -3.68 2.81 -17.27
C HIS A 14 -4.94 2.41 -18.02
N LYS A 15 -4.80 1.80 -19.22
CA LYS A 15 -5.92 1.28 -20.01
C LYS A 15 -6.67 0.15 -19.30
N ALA A 16 -5.97 -0.70 -18.56
CA ALA A 16 -6.60 -1.74 -17.74
C ALA A 16 -7.41 -1.11 -16.59
N LEU A 17 -6.81 -0.20 -15.83
CA LEU A 17 -7.48 0.48 -14.71
C LEU A 17 -8.65 1.37 -15.16
N SER A 18 -8.57 1.95 -16.35
CA SER A 18 -9.66 2.73 -16.95
C SER A 18 -10.63 1.88 -17.78
N SER A 19 -10.56 0.55 -17.68
CA SER A 19 -11.45 -0.31 -18.45
C SER A 19 -12.89 -0.18 -17.94
N PRO A 20 -13.90 -0.30 -18.83
CA PRO A 20 -15.30 -0.17 -18.44
C PRO A 20 -15.72 -1.16 -17.33
N LEU A 21 -15.07 -2.32 -17.26
CA LEU A 21 -15.31 -3.29 -16.19
C LEU A 21 -14.83 -2.77 -14.82
N LEU A 22 -13.64 -2.15 -14.78
CA LEU A 22 -13.02 -1.65 -13.54
C LEU A 22 -13.52 -0.25 -13.15
N THR A 23 -14.18 0.48 -14.05
CA THR A 23 -14.91 1.71 -13.72
C THR A 23 -16.39 1.46 -13.46
N LEU A 24 -16.84 0.19 -13.49
CA LEU A 24 -18.26 -0.18 -13.42
C LEU A 24 -19.11 0.61 -14.43
N ASN A 25 -18.61 0.75 -15.66
CA ASN A 25 -19.15 1.56 -16.76
C ASN A 25 -19.35 3.04 -16.40
N GLY A 26 -18.72 3.54 -15.33
CA GLY A 26 -18.92 4.88 -14.80
C GLY A 26 -20.20 5.06 -13.98
N TYR A 27 -20.95 3.98 -13.68
CA TYR A 27 -22.19 4.05 -12.91
C TYR A 27 -21.98 4.23 -11.41
N VAL A 28 -20.78 3.90 -10.88
CA VAL A 28 -20.49 3.98 -9.45
C VAL A 28 -19.25 4.85 -9.23
N ALA A 29 -19.45 5.98 -8.57
CA ALA A 29 -18.36 6.84 -8.14
C ALA A 29 -18.64 7.43 -6.75
N PHE A 30 -17.66 7.36 -5.85
CA PHE A 30 -17.76 7.85 -4.48
C PHE A 30 -16.89 9.10 -4.30
N ASP A 31 -17.54 10.26 -4.14
CA ASP A 31 -16.87 11.54 -3.85
C ASP A 31 -16.68 11.75 -2.34
N LEU A 32 -15.99 10.81 -1.66
CA LEU A 32 -15.60 10.92 -0.25
C LEU A 32 -14.07 10.97 -0.09
N PRO A 33 -13.39 12.01 -0.61
CA PRO A 33 -11.94 12.09 -0.69
C PRO A 33 -11.22 11.95 0.66
N ARG A 34 -11.80 12.52 1.72
CA ARG A 34 -11.23 12.41 3.07
C ARG A 34 -11.38 11.01 3.65
N THR A 35 -12.51 10.34 3.42
CA THR A 35 -12.76 8.98 3.90
C THR A 35 -11.85 7.98 3.21
N VAL A 36 -11.68 8.09 1.89
CA VAL A 36 -10.77 7.24 1.11
C VAL A 36 -9.32 7.44 1.56
N THR A 37 -8.92 8.70 1.80
CA THR A 37 -7.57 9.00 2.31
C THR A 37 -7.39 8.49 3.74
N ALA A 38 -8.38 8.65 4.62
CA ALA A 38 -8.35 8.12 5.97
C ALA A 38 -8.26 6.58 5.99
N LEU A 39 -8.96 5.91 5.07
CA LEU A 39 -8.87 4.46 4.87
C LEU A 39 -7.47 4.06 4.39
N GLY A 40 -6.92 4.72 3.37
CA GLY A 40 -5.54 4.47 2.92
C GLY A 40 -4.53 4.64 4.05
N THR A 41 -4.64 5.73 4.81
CA THR A 41 -3.79 5.99 5.98
C THR A 41 -3.97 4.93 7.07
N SER A 42 -5.20 4.51 7.38
CA SER A 42 -5.44 3.50 8.42
C SER A 42 -4.87 2.14 8.05
N LEU A 43 -4.88 1.76 6.75
CA LEU A 43 -4.24 0.55 6.26
C LEU A 43 -2.71 0.58 6.45
N LEU A 44 -2.07 1.72 6.18
CA LEU A 44 -0.63 1.89 6.48
C LEU A 44 -0.35 1.84 7.98
N MET A 45 -1.22 2.41 8.81
CA MET A 45 -1.11 2.31 10.26
C MET A 45 -1.33 0.88 10.77
N GLY A 46 -2.17 0.09 10.11
CA GLY A 46 -2.31 -1.35 10.37
C GLY A 46 -1.00 -2.10 10.13
N LEU A 47 -0.28 -1.78 9.04
CA LEU A 47 1.08 -2.31 8.81
C LEU A 47 2.02 -1.93 9.96
N VAL A 48 2.05 -0.66 10.35
CA VAL A 48 2.88 -0.18 11.46
C VAL A 48 2.55 -0.95 12.75
N ALA A 49 1.27 -1.07 13.09
CA ALA A 49 0.82 -1.74 14.31
C ALA A 49 1.23 -3.22 14.35
N VAL A 50 1.08 -3.95 13.24
CA VAL A 50 1.49 -5.36 13.16
C VAL A 50 3.00 -5.52 13.35
N HIS A 51 3.80 -4.64 12.75
CA HIS A 51 5.26 -4.71 12.86
C HIS A 51 5.76 -4.27 14.24
N ALA A 52 5.12 -3.28 14.86
CA ALA A 52 5.35 -2.91 16.25
C ALA A 52 4.98 -4.04 17.23
N TYR A 53 3.87 -4.74 16.97
CA TYR A 53 3.49 -5.92 17.74
C TYR A 53 4.55 -7.03 17.64
N LEU A 54 5.08 -7.31 16.45
CA LEU A 54 6.16 -8.29 16.28
C LEU A 54 7.42 -7.86 17.03
N ALA A 55 7.81 -6.59 16.96
CA ALA A 55 8.93 -6.03 17.72
C ALA A 55 8.76 -6.23 19.24
N ALA A 56 7.55 -6.02 19.76
CA ALA A 56 7.27 -6.09 21.19
C ALA A 56 7.14 -7.53 21.72
N THR A 57 6.67 -8.46 20.89
CA THR A 57 6.30 -9.82 21.35
C THR A 57 7.31 -10.90 21.00
N ARG A 58 8.27 -10.62 20.12
CA ARG A 58 9.30 -11.61 19.71
C ARG A 58 10.65 -11.25 20.32
N PRO A 59 11.09 -11.93 21.39
CA PRO A 59 12.44 -11.77 21.90
C PRO A 59 13.46 -12.38 20.93
N GLY A 60 14.70 -11.86 20.95
CA GLY A 60 15.82 -12.43 20.19
C GLY A 60 15.79 -12.15 18.68
N LEU A 61 15.06 -11.14 18.23
CA LEU A 61 15.07 -10.72 16.82
C LEU A 61 16.47 -10.22 16.42
N PRO A 62 17.03 -10.68 15.29
CA PRO A 62 18.35 -10.26 14.84
C PRO A 62 18.35 -8.80 14.36
N LEU A 63 19.50 -8.13 14.45
CA LEU A 63 19.65 -6.69 14.16
C LEU A 63 19.16 -6.31 12.76
N TYR A 64 19.41 -7.13 11.75
CA TYR A 64 18.97 -6.83 10.38
C TYR A 64 17.43 -6.79 10.27
N PHE A 65 16.70 -7.53 11.11
CA PHE A 65 15.25 -7.46 11.16
C PHE A 65 14.78 -6.17 11.82
N TRP A 66 15.47 -5.71 12.88
CA TRP A 66 15.20 -4.39 13.47
C TRP A 66 15.39 -3.25 12.47
N VAL A 67 16.45 -3.30 11.66
CA VAL A 67 16.67 -2.32 10.57
C VAL A 67 15.51 -2.34 9.58
N TYR A 68 15.08 -3.53 9.16
CA TYR A 68 13.91 -3.71 8.30
C TYR A 68 12.64 -3.11 8.92
N LEU A 69 12.34 -3.41 10.19
CA LEU A 69 11.17 -2.89 10.90
C LEU A 69 11.19 -1.37 10.97
N ALA A 70 12.34 -0.78 11.36
CA ALA A 70 12.51 0.66 11.46
C ALA A 70 12.30 1.33 10.09
N ALA A 71 12.89 0.80 9.03
CA ALA A 71 12.75 1.31 7.68
C ALA A 71 11.30 1.24 7.18
N LEU A 72 10.63 0.11 7.37
CA LEU A 72 9.24 -0.07 6.95
C LEU A 72 8.30 0.86 7.72
N ILE A 73 8.43 0.92 9.05
CA ILE A 73 7.60 1.80 9.89
C ILE A 73 7.82 3.26 9.50
N ALA A 74 9.07 3.70 9.37
CA ALA A 74 9.38 5.07 8.96
C ALA A 74 8.79 5.40 7.58
N ALA A 75 8.89 4.48 6.60
CA ALA A 75 8.31 4.66 5.28
C ALA A 75 6.77 4.77 5.34
N CYS A 76 6.10 3.87 6.05
CA CYS A 76 4.64 3.92 6.23
C CYS A 76 4.18 5.22 6.90
N LEU A 77 4.88 5.67 7.95
CA LEU A 77 4.57 6.92 8.66
C LEU A 77 4.79 8.15 7.77
N ALA A 78 5.90 8.20 7.03
CA ALA A 78 6.20 9.29 6.12
C ALA A 78 5.16 9.38 4.99
N VAL A 79 4.76 8.24 4.42
CA VAL A 79 3.71 8.18 3.40
C VAL A 79 2.36 8.59 3.96
N ALA A 80 1.96 8.05 5.11
CA ALA A 80 0.72 8.41 5.79
C ALA A 80 0.65 9.92 6.07
N ALA A 81 1.76 10.52 6.53
CA ALA A 81 1.86 11.96 6.73
C ALA A 81 1.73 12.71 5.39
N ALA A 82 2.43 12.28 4.33
CA ALA A 82 2.31 12.90 3.01
C ALA A 82 0.88 12.85 2.44
N MET A 83 0.15 11.77 2.69
CA MET A 83 -1.25 11.63 2.29
C MET A 83 -2.19 12.52 3.12
N ALA A 84 -1.95 12.65 4.42
CA ALA A 84 -2.80 13.42 5.33
C ALA A 84 -2.58 14.93 5.23
N PHE A 85 -1.33 15.37 5.11
CA PHE A 85 -0.95 16.77 5.10
C PHE A 85 -0.88 17.30 3.66
N ALA A 86 -2.02 17.72 3.11
CA ALA A 86 -2.13 18.26 1.76
C ALA A 86 -1.60 19.71 1.63
N ALA A 87 -0.38 19.96 2.08
CA ALA A 87 0.27 21.27 1.94
C ALA A 87 0.37 21.71 0.46
N LYS A 88 0.50 20.75 -0.45
CA LYS A 88 0.41 20.94 -1.91
C LYS A 88 -0.37 19.75 -2.51
N PRO A 89 -1.20 19.94 -3.54
CA PRO A 89 -2.01 18.87 -4.12
C PRO A 89 -1.19 17.70 -4.71
N LEU A 90 0.06 17.97 -5.10
CA LEU A 90 1.00 16.94 -5.58
C LEU A 90 1.48 16.00 -4.48
N VAL A 91 1.51 16.46 -3.22
CA VAL A 91 2.09 15.68 -2.10
C VAL A 91 1.21 14.48 -1.73
N PRO A 92 -0.12 14.62 -1.58
CA PRO A 92 -0.99 13.47 -1.38
C PRO A 92 -0.97 12.46 -2.52
N GLN A 93 -0.93 12.93 -3.78
CA GLN A 93 -0.83 12.04 -4.94
C GLN A 93 0.49 11.25 -4.94
N ALA A 94 1.62 11.92 -4.69
CA ALA A 94 2.90 11.24 -4.55
C ALA A 94 2.89 10.25 -3.37
N GLY A 95 2.20 10.59 -2.28
CA GLY A 95 1.96 9.72 -1.13
C GLY A 95 1.26 8.42 -1.53
N TRP A 96 0.19 8.47 -2.32
CA TRP A 96 -0.50 7.25 -2.78
C TRP A 96 0.40 6.32 -3.60
N TYR A 97 1.16 6.86 -4.55
CA TYR A 97 2.11 6.07 -5.33
C TYR A 97 3.24 5.50 -4.47
N ALA A 98 3.82 6.30 -3.58
CA ALA A 98 4.85 5.84 -2.64
C ALA A 98 4.31 4.75 -1.71
N GLY A 99 3.08 4.89 -1.21
CA GLY A 99 2.40 3.87 -0.42
C GLY A 99 2.23 2.56 -1.17
N SER A 100 1.80 2.60 -2.43
CA SER A 100 1.69 1.40 -3.26
C SER A 100 3.04 0.76 -3.52
N LEU A 101 4.11 1.55 -3.70
CA LEU A 101 5.46 1.03 -3.83
C LEU A 101 5.92 0.31 -2.55
N VAL A 102 5.71 0.93 -1.39
CA VAL A 102 6.03 0.34 -0.08
C VAL A 102 5.24 -0.96 0.14
N CYS A 103 3.93 -0.94 -0.10
CA CYS A 103 3.08 -2.13 0.04
C CYS A 103 3.45 -3.23 -0.95
N ALA A 104 3.77 -2.90 -2.20
CA ALA A 104 4.19 -3.88 -3.20
C ALA A 104 5.54 -4.49 -2.85
N ALA A 105 6.53 -3.68 -2.45
CA ALA A 105 7.82 -4.15 -1.99
C ALA A 105 7.67 -5.06 -0.76
N PHE A 106 6.85 -4.65 0.21
CA PHE A 106 6.51 -5.47 1.37
C PHE A 106 5.89 -6.81 0.95
N LEU A 107 4.90 -6.83 0.06
CA LEU A 107 4.25 -8.07 -0.40
C LEU A 107 5.23 -9.01 -1.10
N VAL A 108 6.12 -8.48 -1.94
CA VAL A 108 7.17 -9.28 -2.59
C VAL A 108 8.08 -9.91 -1.54
N ILE A 109 8.60 -9.10 -0.60
CA ILE A 109 9.45 -9.60 0.49
C ILE A 109 8.70 -10.64 1.32
N TYR A 110 7.45 -10.37 1.68
CA TYR A 110 6.58 -11.26 2.45
C TYR A 110 6.42 -12.60 1.75
N LEU A 111 6.05 -12.61 0.47
CA LEU A 111 5.85 -13.84 -0.31
C LEU A 111 7.15 -14.64 -0.45
N VAL A 112 8.27 -13.98 -0.76
CA VAL A 112 9.58 -14.64 -0.81
C VAL A 112 9.95 -15.25 0.55
N SER A 113 9.67 -14.52 1.64
CA SER A 113 9.92 -15.01 3.00
C SER A 113 9.05 -16.21 3.39
N ARG A 114 8.01 -16.55 2.61
CA ARG A 114 7.24 -17.79 2.81
C ARG A 114 7.90 -19.02 2.21
N PHE A 115 8.80 -18.85 1.24
CA PHE A 115 9.56 -19.93 0.61
C PHE A 115 10.97 -20.08 1.18
N VAL A 116 11.53 -19.00 1.76
CA VAL A 116 12.89 -18.96 2.28
C VAL A 116 12.88 -18.60 3.76
N SER A 117 13.51 -19.44 4.58
CA SER A 117 13.72 -19.17 6.01
C SER A 117 15.06 -18.47 6.24
N LEU A 118 15.05 -17.39 7.01
CA LEU A 118 16.27 -16.66 7.36
C LEU A 118 16.81 -17.09 8.73
N PRO A 119 18.15 -17.19 8.91
CA PRO A 119 18.74 -17.53 10.20
C PRO A 119 18.31 -16.57 11.31
N GLY A 120 17.75 -17.07 12.41
CA GLY A 120 17.24 -16.22 13.49
C GLY A 120 15.84 -15.63 13.26
N LEU A 121 15.17 -15.96 12.14
CA LEU A 121 13.79 -15.57 11.84
C LEU A 121 12.87 -16.75 11.49
N VAL A 122 13.28 -17.99 11.72
CA VAL A 122 12.48 -19.20 11.42
C VAL A 122 11.09 -19.18 12.09
N ALA A 123 10.93 -18.44 13.19
CA ALA A 123 9.65 -18.24 13.84
C ALA A 123 8.67 -17.35 13.05
N VAL A 124 9.16 -16.55 12.09
CA VAL A 124 8.45 -15.51 11.35
C VAL A 124 8.45 -15.76 9.83
N THR A 125 9.51 -16.37 9.30
CA THR A 125 9.70 -16.77 7.90
C THR A 125 9.41 -18.25 7.69
N GLY A 126 9.07 -18.67 6.46
CA GLY A 126 8.79 -20.07 6.11
C GLY A 126 7.44 -20.60 6.63
N ARG A 127 6.61 -19.74 7.21
CA ARG A 127 5.36 -20.12 7.89
C ARG A 127 4.16 -19.35 7.34
N TRP A 128 3.12 -20.06 6.92
CA TRP A 128 1.88 -19.44 6.43
C TRP A 128 0.83 -19.22 7.53
N ASP A 129 1.00 -19.86 8.68
CA ASP A 129 0.06 -19.90 9.80
C ASP A 129 0.20 -18.73 10.79
N LEU A 130 1.19 -17.85 10.58
CA LEU A 130 1.44 -16.73 11.47
C LEU A 130 0.43 -15.59 11.22
N ALA A 131 -0.57 -15.46 12.09
CA ALA A 131 -1.64 -14.46 11.97
C ALA A 131 -1.15 -13.00 11.76
N PRO A 132 -0.13 -12.48 12.49
CA PRO A 132 0.47 -11.18 12.18
C PRO A 132 0.90 -11.03 10.72
N GLY A 133 1.50 -12.07 10.13
CA GLY A 133 1.90 -12.04 8.72
C GLY A 133 0.71 -11.93 7.77
N THR A 134 -0.37 -12.66 8.04
CA THR A 134 -1.62 -12.59 7.25
C THR A 134 -2.27 -11.21 7.35
N PHE A 135 -2.32 -10.60 8.54
CA PHE A 135 -2.81 -9.24 8.70
C PHE A 135 -1.96 -8.23 7.94
N ALA A 136 -0.63 -8.31 8.02
CA ALA A 136 0.25 -7.42 7.28
C ALA A 136 0.04 -7.55 5.75
N MET A 137 -0.08 -8.78 5.24
CA MET A 137 -0.42 -9.04 3.84
C MET A 137 -1.78 -8.44 3.46
N ALA A 138 -2.80 -8.65 4.29
CA ALA A 138 -4.15 -8.15 4.05
C ALA A 138 -4.18 -6.62 3.99
N PHE A 139 -3.55 -5.93 4.93
CA PHE A 139 -3.47 -4.47 4.94
C PHE A 139 -2.71 -3.92 3.73
N ALA A 140 -1.59 -4.53 3.35
CA ALA A 140 -0.82 -4.10 2.17
C ALA A 140 -1.58 -4.34 0.87
N GLY A 141 -2.21 -5.50 0.73
CA GLY A 141 -3.06 -5.84 -0.41
C GLY A 141 -4.28 -4.92 -0.50
N ALA A 142 -4.95 -4.67 0.62
CA ALA A 142 -6.07 -3.74 0.69
C ALA A 142 -5.66 -2.31 0.34
N PHE A 143 -4.48 -1.85 0.75
CA PHE A 143 -3.99 -0.51 0.37
C PHE A 143 -3.84 -0.41 -1.16
N ILE A 144 -3.22 -1.41 -1.78
CA ILE A 144 -3.08 -1.45 -3.24
C ILE A 144 -4.45 -1.49 -3.91
N ALA A 145 -5.37 -2.32 -3.41
CA ALA A 145 -6.74 -2.38 -3.93
C ALA A 145 -7.45 -1.01 -3.84
N VAL A 146 -7.39 -0.33 -2.70
CA VAL A 146 -7.94 1.03 -2.53
C VAL A 146 -7.30 1.99 -3.52
N HIS A 147 -5.97 2.00 -3.65
CA HIS A 147 -5.31 2.88 -4.61
C HIS A 147 -5.71 2.56 -6.06
N THR A 148 -5.89 1.29 -6.42
CA THR A 148 -6.38 0.93 -7.77
C THR A 148 -7.79 1.48 -8.03
N THR A 149 -8.67 1.50 -7.03
CA THR A 149 -10.00 2.14 -7.17
C THR A 149 -9.93 3.66 -7.30
N VAL A 150 -8.90 4.28 -6.72
CA VAL A 150 -8.64 5.72 -6.89
C VAL A 150 -8.18 5.99 -8.33
N LEU A 151 -7.28 5.14 -8.85
CA LEU A 151 -6.76 5.27 -10.21
C LEU A 151 -7.81 4.94 -11.29
N SER A 152 -8.77 4.05 -11.00
CA SER A 152 -9.88 3.76 -11.91
C SER A 152 -10.99 4.82 -11.89
N GLY A 153 -10.94 5.77 -10.94
CA GLY A 153 -11.95 6.83 -10.81
C GLY A 153 -13.23 6.39 -10.09
N ILE A 154 -13.29 5.16 -9.54
CA ILE A 154 -14.39 4.73 -8.65
C ILE A 154 -14.36 5.56 -7.36
N ASN A 155 -13.17 5.73 -6.78
CA ASN A 155 -12.98 6.51 -5.57
C ASN A 155 -12.19 7.79 -5.88
N VAL A 156 -12.51 8.87 -5.18
CA VAL A 156 -11.70 10.08 -5.21
C VAL A 156 -10.82 10.12 -3.98
N ALA A 157 -9.58 10.59 -4.09
CA ALA A 157 -8.69 10.82 -2.96
C ALA A 157 -8.46 12.32 -2.73
N TYR A 158 -8.28 12.72 -1.47
CA TYR A 158 -8.03 14.11 -1.12
C TYR A 158 -6.69 14.59 -1.74
N PRO A 159 -6.63 15.80 -2.34
CA PRO A 159 -7.61 16.89 -2.32
C PRO A 159 -8.56 16.96 -3.53
N GLN A 160 -8.55 15.97 -4.42
CA GLN A 160 -9.42 15.98 -5.59
C GLN A 160 -10.90 15.85 -5.18
N ARG A 161 -11.79 16.37 -6.02
CA ARG A 161 -13.24 16.23 -5.92
C ARG A 161 -13.78 15.87 -7.29
N GLN A 162 -14.82 15.04 -7.34
CA GLN A 162 -15.56 14.82 -8.58
C GLN A 162 -16.59 15.93 -8.78
N ASN A 163 -16.47 16.66 -9.89
CA ASN A 163 -17.48 17.60 -10.33
C ASN A 163 -18.56 16.82 -11.09
N TRP A 164 -19.59 16.34 -10.38
CA TRP A 164 -20.80 15.86 -11.01
C TRP A 164 -21.43 17.03 -11.79
N ARG A 165 -21.67 16.84 -13.08
CA ARG A 165 -22.60 17.66 -13.86
C ARG A 165 -23.73 16.72 -14.23
N ASP A 166 -24.92 17.01 -13.71
CA ASP A 166 -26.16 16.35 -14.11
C ASP A 166 -26.46 16.59 -15.60
#